data_AF-A0A2H0MMS2-F1
#
_entry.id   AF-A0A2H0MMS2-F1
#
_cell.length_a   1.000
_cell.length_b   1.000
_cell.length_c   1.000
_cell.angle_alpha   90.00
_cell.angle_beta   90.00
_cell.angle_gamma   90.00
#
_symmetry.space_group_name_H-M   'P 1'
#
loop_
_entity.id
_entity.type
_entity.pdbx_description
1 polymer ?
#
loop_
_entity_poly.entity_id
_entity_poly.type
_entity_poly.pdbx_seq_one_letter_code
_entity_poly.pdbx_strand_id
1 'polypeptide(L)'
;MENYPKRFIKAGLIYFVVGVLLGIVMSVEPSLGGKLRFVHIHLNLLGFMTMMIAGVAYHVLPRFSARPIPWPEGVKYHFILQNVGLVGMILFHSAGGAWKGGIVQILFVLSSVTAAVSIGLMFYNLYFVLEAPRIEPAAEISPQMKVGEVLNRFPQLMPVFIEQGFTALANPAARSTLAKFVTLEKACEKHGVDCPSFVSTLNNALREKPAGHSLQTQRTAPARSWQTEGVETTHPSGMEIRRGEHCRPDTLVGSLIKVYPTTRPVFEKHYGEGCFSCPGQAFEKVEETAHMHNIDPILILGDINAAIDLELRGGDSET
;
A
#
# COMPACT_ATOMS: atom_id res chain seq x y z
N MET A 1 6.59 -12.18 13.16
CA MET A 1 7.26 -11.36 12.13
C MET A 1 8.08 -10.20 12.69
N GLU A 2 7.60 -9.51 13.74
CA GLU A 2 8.16 -8.20 14.19
C GLU A 2 9.66 -8.17 14.52
N ASN A 3 10.29 -9.31 14.83
CA ASN A 3 11.70 -9.35 15.21
C ASN A 3 12.68 -9.40 14.03
N TYR A 4 12.30 -9.90 12.86
CA TYR A 4 13.27 -10.12 11.76
C TYR A 4 13.71 -8.86 11.03
N PRO A 5 12.83 -7.91 10.66
CA PRO A 5 13.25 -6.64 10.04
C PRO A 5 14.35 -5.92 10.85
N LYS A 6 14.19 -5.88 12.18
CA LYS A 6 15.19 -5.33 13.10
C LYS A 6 16.50 -6.12 13.11
N ARG A 7 16.44 -7.46 13.00
CA ARG A 7 17.64 -8.32 12.93
C ARG A 7 18.41 -8.09 11.63
N PHE A 8 17.72 -7.96 10.50
CA PHE A 8 18.34 -7.60 9.21
C PHE A 8 19.12 -6.29 9.32
N ILE A 9 18.49 -5.23 9.85
CA ILE A 9 19.15 -3.93 10.03
C ILE A 9 20.37 -4.04 10.96
N LYS A 10 20.22 -4.70 12.12
CA LYS A 10 21.33 -4.89 13.07
C LYS A 10 22.50 -5.65 12.44
N ALA A 11 22.23 -6.75 11.73
CA ALA A 11 23.25 -7.53 11.04
C ALA A 11 23.94 -6.69 9.95
N GLY A 12 23.16 -5.94 9.16
CA GLY A 12 23.69 -5.06 8.13
C GLY A 12 24.66 -4.01 8.68
N LEU A 13 24.32 -3.37 9.80
CA LEU A 13 25.20 -2.42 10.47
C LEU A 13 26.50 -3.07 10.97
N ILE A 14 26.42 -4.30 11.51
CA ILE A 14 27.62 -5.04 11.92
C ILE A 14 28.51 -5.33 10.71
N TYR A 15 27.95 -5.86 9.62
CA TYR A 15 28.72 -6.13 8.40
C TYR A 15 29.30 -4.86 7.79
N PHE A 16 28.61 -3.73 7.88
CA PHE A 16 29.12 -2.43 7.42
C PHE A 16 30.37 -2.00 8.18
N VAL A 17 30.34 -2.07 9.53
CA VAL A 17 31.50 -1.74 10.35
C VAL A 17 32.69 -2.64 9.99
N VAL A 18 32.47 -3.95 9.87
CA VAL A 18 33.52 -4.90 9.46
C VAL A 18 34.04 -4.58 8.05
N GLY A 19 33.14 -4.27 7.12
CA GLY A 19 33.47 -3.90 5.74
C GLY A 19 34.31 -2.62 5.65
N VAL A 20 33.99 -1.58 6.42
CA VAL A 20 34.74 -0.32 6.50
C VAL A 20 36.13 -0.55 7.08
N LEU A 21 36.23 -1.28 8.20
CA LEU A 21 37.53 -1.62 8.79
C LEU A 21 38.43 -2.39 7.81
N LEU A 22 37.84 -3.35 7.08
CA LEU A 22 38.55 -4.07 6.03
C LEU A 22 39.00 -3.16 4.89
N GLY A 23 38.17 -2.17 4.52
CA GLY A 23 38.52 -1.15 3.53
C GLY A 23 39.73 -0.32 3.96
N ILE A 24 39.79 0.11 5.22
CA ILE A 24 40.94 0.83 5.79
C ILE A 24 42.20 -0.03 5.72
N VAL A 25 42.12 -1.31 6.09
CA VAL A 25 43.26 -2.25 5.99
C VAL A 25 43.76 -2.35 4.54
N MET A 26 42.86 -2.46 3.58
CA MET A 26 43.21 -2.50 2.15
C MET A 26 43.82 -1.18 1.64
N SER A 27 43.44 -0.04 2.23
CA SER A 27 44.02 1.27 1.91
C SER A 27 45.42 1.46 2.49
N VAL A 28 45.68 0.95 3.70
CA VAL A 28 47.00 1.02 4.35
C VAL A 28 47.99 0.06 3.70
N GLU A 29 47.55 -1.15 3.34
CA GLU A 29 48.38 -2.18 2.73
C GLU A 29 47.81 -2.60 1.36
N PRO A 30 48.19 -1.89 0.26
CA PRO A 30 47.66 -2.15 -1.07
C PRO A 30 47.92 -3.58 -1.58
N SER A 31 48.95 -4.26 -1.09
CA SER A 31 49.27 -5.65 -1.47
C SER A 31 48.18 -6.65 -1.02
N LEU A 32 47.44 -6.34 0.04
CA LEU A 32 46.29 -7.13 0.50
C LEU A 32 45.03 -6.86 -0.30
N GLY A 33 44.97 -5.74 -1.04
CA GLY A 33 43.81 -5.31 -1.79
C GLY A 33 43.25 -6.39 -2.71
N GLY A 34 44.11 -7.03 -3.52
CA GLY A 34 43.68 -8.11 -4.43
C GLY A 34 43.08 -9.33 -3.72
N LYS A 35 43.61 -9.70 -2.55
CA LYS A 35 43.18 -10.87 -1.78
C LYS A 35 41.89 -10.63 -1.00
N LEU A 36 41.71 -9.41 -0.47
CA LEU A 36 40.59 -9.06 0.40
C LEU A 36 39.42 -8.42 -0.36
N ARG A 37 39.62 -8.02 -1.62
CA ARG A 37 38.60 -7.37 -2.45
C ARG A 37 37.28 -8.15 -2.50
N PHE A 38 37.34 -9.46 -2.69
CA PHE A 38 36.13 -10.29 -2.72
C PHE A 38 35.37 -10.21 -1.40
N VAL A 39 36.07 -10.35 -0.27
CA VAL A 39 35.49 -10.30 1.07
C VAL A 39 34.88 -8.93 1.34
N HIS A 40 35.61 -7.85 1.03
CA HIS A 40 35.16 -6.48 1.22
C HIS A 40 33.90 -6.16 0.40
N ILE A 41 33.85 -6.57 -0.87
CA ILE A 41 32.67 -6.35 -1.73
C ILE A 41 31.46 -7.09 -1.17
N HIS A 42 31.59 -8.37 -0.82
CA HIS A 42 30.43 -9.15 -0.39
C HIS A 42 29.94 -8.77 1.02
N LEU A 43 30.84 -8.37 1.93
CA LEU A 43 30.45 -7.79 3.22
C LEU A 43 29.61 -6.52 3.04
N ASN A 44 30.04 -5.60 2.17
CA ASN A 44 29.33 -4.34 1.97
C ASN A 44 28.05 -4.52 1.11
N LEU A 45 28.10 -5.34 0.06
CA LEU A 45 26.97 -5.54 -0.84
C LEU A 45 25.93 -6.49 -0.25
N LEU A 46 26.30 -7.75 0.03
CA LEU A 46 25.37 -8.76 0.52
C LEU A 46 25.13 -8.68 2.03
N GLY A 47 26.15 -8.26 2.79
CA GLY A 47 26.06 -8.12 4.24
C GLY A 47 25.39 -6.83 4.66
N PHE A 48 25.82 -5.68 4.14
CA PHE A 48 25.24 -4.38 4.50
C PHE A 48 24.05 -4.00 3.60
N MET A 49 24.30 -3.70 2.32
CA MET A 49 23.27 -3.10 1.44
C MET A 49 22.03 -4.00 1.30
N THR A 50 22.21 -5.28 0.95
CA THR A 50 21.09 -6.22 0.81
C THR A 50 20.32 -6.41 2.12
N MET A 51 21.00 -6.54 3.27
CA MET A 51 20.33 -6.72 4.55
C MET A 51 19.57 -5.45 4.98
N MET A 52 20.12 -4.27 4.71
CA MET A 52 19.42 -3.00 4.96
C MET A 52 18.16 -2.88 4.11
N ILE A 53 18.26 -3.17 2.81
CA ILE A 53 17.12 -3.18 1.90
C ILE A 53 16.07 -4.19 2.38
N ALA A 54 16.46 -5.42 2.70
CA ALA A 54 15.54 -6.44 3.20
C ALA A 54 14.85 -6.01 4.50
N GLY A 55 15.61 -5.49 5.47
CA GLY A 55 15.09 -5.04 6.75
C GLY A 55 14.06 -3.93 6.61
N VAL A 56 14.36 -2.92 5.79
CA VAL A 56 13.42 -1.82 5.52
C VAL A 56 12.23 -2.29 4.70
N ALA A 57 12.45 -3.04 3.61
CA ALA A 57 11.38 -3.48 2.71
C ALA A 57 10.36 -4.39 3.42
N TYR A 58 10.81 -5.35 4.24
CA TYR A 58 9.91 -6.21 5.01
C TYR A 58 9.13 -5.47 6.09
N HIS A 59 9.60 -4.29 6.51
CA HIS A 59 8.86 -3.44 7.42
C HIS A 59 7.88 -2.54 6.66
N VAL A 60 8.33 -1.89 5.59
CA VAL A 60 7.61 -0.78 4.95
C VAL A 60 6.60 -1.27 3.91
N LEU A 61 6.98 -2.19 3.03
CA LEU A 61 6.12 -2.59 1.90
C LEU A 61 4.78 -3.22 2.32
N PRO A 62 4.71 -4.09 3.35
CA PRO A 62 3.42 -4.61 3.83
C PRO A 62 2.43 -3.52 4.24
N ARG A 63 2.94 -2.40 4.76
CA ARG A 63 2.12 -1.27 5.20
C ARG A 63 1.63 -0.46 4.01
N PHE A 64 2.51 -0.15 3.05
CA PHE A 64 2.13 0.57 1.84
C PHE A 64 1.17 -0.21 0.93
N SER A 65 1.36 -1.53 0.84
CA SER A 65 0.47 -2.39 0.06
C SER A 65 -0.73 -2.91 0.86
N ALA A 66 -0.90 -2.44 2.11
CA ALA A 66 -1.96 -2.83 3.04
C ALA A 66 -2.20 -4.36 3.11
N ARG A 67 -1.12 -5.15 3.07
CA ARG A 67 -1.21 -6.61 3.02
C ARG A 67 -0.08 -7.31 3.76
N PRO A 68 -0.32 -8.54 4.25
CA PRO A 68 0.75 -9.34 4.82
C PRO A 68 1.75 -9.76 3.75
N ILE A 69 2.97 -10.08 4.18
CA ILE A 69 3.97 -10.75 3.35
C ILE A 69 3.43 -12.11 2.90
N PRO A 70 3.56 -12.49 1.61
CA PRO A 70 3.05 -13.76 1.07
C PRO A 70 3.53 -15.00 1.83
N TRP A 71 4.81 -15.04 2.19
CA TRP A 71 5.37 -16.12 3.01
C TRP A 71 6.11 -15.58 4.25
N PRO A 72 5.40 -15.37 5.37
CA PRO A 72 5.97 -14.78 6.58
C PRO A 72 7.17 -15.54 7.16
N GLU A 73 7.08 -16.88 7.23
CA GLU A 73 8.19 -17.72 7.69
C GLU A 73 9.39 -17.68 6.72
N GLY A 74 9.15 -17.40 5.44
CA GLY A 74 10.19 -17.19 4.43
C GLY A 74 11.17 -16.08 4.80
N VAL A 75 10.73 -15.07 5.55
CA VAL A 75 11.59 -13.97 6.03
C VAL A 75 12.64 -14.48 7.03
N LYS A 76 12.28 -15.43 7.88
CA LYS A 76 13.22 -16.10 8.80
C LYS A 76 14.27 -16.89 8.01
N TYR A 77 13.82 -17.69 7.05
CA TYR A 77 14.71 -18.50 6.22
C TYR A 77 15.65 -17.64 5.37
N HIS A 78 15.15 -16.56 4.79
CA HIS A 78 15.98 -15.55 4.13
C HIS A 78 17.08 -15.06 5.08
N PHE A 79 16.73 -14.63 6.31
CA PHE A 79 17.75 -14.14 7.26
C PHE A 79 18.83 -15.17 7.57
N ILE A 80 18.43 -16.42 7.85
CA ILE A 80 19.36 -17.49 8.23
C ILE A 80 20.25 -17.86 7.03
N LEU A 81 19.65 -18.13 5.88
CA LEU A 81 20.37 -18.56 4.67
C LEU A 81 21.30 -17.46 4.17
N GLN A 82 20.89 -16.19 4.22
CA GLN A 82 21.74 -15.07 3.82
C GLN A 82 22.98 -14.96 4.71
N ASN A 83 22.84 -15.10 6.04
CA ASN A 83 23.98 -15.04 6.96
C ASN A 83 24.89 -16.28 6.84
N VAL A 84 24.32 -17.48 6.79
CA VAL A 84 25.08 -18.74 6.63
C VAL A 84 25.81 -18.76 5.30
N GLY A 85 25.12 -18.39 4.22
CA GLY A 85 25.70 -18.30 2.87
C GLY A 85 26.82 -17.26 2.79
N LEU A 86 26.61 -16.06 3.35
CA LEU A 86 27.61 -14.99 3.35
C LEU A 86 28.85 -15.33 4.18
N VAL A 87 28.68 -15.80 5.42
CA VAL A 87 29.82 -16.15 6.27
C VAL A 87 30.56 -17.35 5.68
N GLY A 88 29.84 -18.37 5.21
CA GLY A 88 30.42 -19.52 4.53
C GLY A 88 31.22 -19.12 3.29
N MET A 89 30.64 -18.30 2.39
CA MET A 89 31.34 -17.91 1.16
C MET A 89 32.60 -17.09 1.45
N ILE A 90 32.58 -16.22 2.47
CA ILE A 90 33.76 -15.44 2.86
C ILE A 90 34.85 -16.38 3.41
N LEU A 91 34.50 -17.26 4.36
CA LEU A 91 35.44 -18.16 5.00
C LEU A 91 36.11 -19.10 3.99
N PHE A 92 35.31 -19.76 3.14
CA PHE A 92 35.85 -20.72 2.18
C PHE A 92 36.57 -20.03 1.02
N HIS A 93 36.17 -18.81 0.63
CA HIS A 93 36.96 -18.02 -0.31
C HIS A 93 38.34 -17.70 0.26
N SER A 94 38.41 -17.20 1.50
CA SER A 94 39.67 -16.91 2.19
C SER A 94 40.55 -18.16 2.38
N ALA A 95 39.96 -19.35 2.57
CA ALA A 95 40.69 -20.62 2.63
C ALA A 95 41.25 -21.09 1.27
N GLY A 96 40.89 -20.41 0.17
CA GLY A 96 41.36 -20.69 -1.17
C GLY A 96 40.36 -21.40 -2.08
N GLY A 97 39.08 -21.43 -1.72
CA GLY A 97 38.02 -22.10 -2.48
C GLY A 97 37.84 -21.59 -3.91
N ALA A 98 38.33 -20.39 -4.23
CA ALA A 98 38.30 -19.85 -5.61
C ALA A 98 39.44 -20.38 -6.51
N TRP A 99 40.48 -21.00 -5.97
CA TRP A 99 41.72 -21.30 -6.72
C TRP A 99 42.36 -22.67 -6.42
N LYS A 100 42.02 -23.33 -5.30
CA LYS A 100 42.69 -24.57 -4.86
C LYS A 100 42.00 -25.87 -5.27
N GLY A 101 40.81 -25.83 -5.88
CA GLY A 101 40.06 -27.05 -6.16
C GLY A 101 39.51 -27.76 -4.90
N GLY A 102 38.89 -28.91 -5.08
CA GLY A 102 38.57 -29.86 -4.00
C GLY A 102 37.43 -29.43 -3.04
N ILE A 103 37.46 -29.96 -1.81
CA ILE A 103 36.37 -29.81 -0.84
C ILE A 103 36.09 -28.34 -0.48
N VAL A 104 37.13 -27.51 -0.39
CA VAL A 104 36.99 -26.08 -0.05
C VAL A 104 36.28 -25.32 -1.17
N GLN A 105 36.52 -25.67 -2.43
CA GLN A 105 35.78 -25.11 -3.57
C GLN A 105 34.30 -25.52 -3.52
N ILE A 106 34.02 -26.79 -3.23
CA ILE A 106 32.63 -27.29 -3.12
C ILE A 106 31.89 -26.52 -2.02
N LEU A 107 32.49 -26.37 -0.84
CA LEU A 107 31.89 -25.63 0.28
C LEU A 107 31.69 -24.15 -0.05
N PHE A 108 32.62 -23.52 -0.76
CA PHE A 108 32.47 -22.15 -1.28
C PHE A 108 31.26 -22.04 -2.23
N VAL A 109 31.13 -22.96 -3.19
CA VAL A 109 30.01 -22.99 -4.14
C VAL A 109 28.68 -23.20 -3.41
N LEU A 110 28.60 -24.17 -2.48
CA LEU A 110 27.39 -24.43 -1.70
C LEU A 110 26.97 -23.21 -0.87
N SER A 111 27.92 -22.51 -0.26
CA SER A 111 27.64 -21.29 0.50
C SER A 111 27.14 -20.16 -0.41
N SER A 112 27.72 -20.03 -1.60
CA SER A 112 27.30 -19.04 -2.60
C SER A 112 25.89 -19.34 -3.15
N VAL A 113 25.58 -20.61 -3.41
CA VAL A 113 24.23 -21.05 -3.79
C VAL A 113 23.24 -20.80 -2.67
N THR A 114 23.62 -21.04 -1.42
CA THR A 114 22.78 -20.75 -0.25
C THR A 114 22.43 -19.26 -0.17
N ALA A 115 23.41 -18.39 -0.39
CA ALA A 115 23.18 -16.94 -0.49
C ALA A 115 22.31 -16.56 -1.70
N ALA A 116 22.45 -17.24 -2.84
CA ALA A 116 21.58 -16.99 -4.00
C ALA A 116 20.11 -17.40 -3.73
N VAL A 117 19.89 -18.54 -3.07
CA VAL A 117 18.55 -18.99 -2.67
C VAL A 117 17.89 -17.98 -1.73
N SER A 118 18.65 -17.41 -0.80
CA SER A 118 18.11 -16.40 0.13
C SER A 118 17.68 -15.11 -0.58
N ILE A 119 18.41 -14.68 -1.63
CA ILE A 119 17.95 -13.60 -2.52
C ILE A 119 16.68 -13.99 -3.26
N GLY A 120 16.54 -15.24 -3.71
CA GLY A 120 15.29 -15.75 -4.31
C GLY A 120 14.10 -15.66 -3.36
N LEU A 121 14.29 -15.97 -2.07
CA LEU A 121 13.26 -15.80 -1.03
C LEU A 121 12.90 -14.33 -0.79
N MET A 122 13.88 -13.44 -0.87
CA MET A 122 13.66 -12.00 -0.84
C MET A 122 12.80 -11.56 -2.01
N PHE A 123 13.21 -11.94 -3.23
CA PHE A 123 12.50 -11.61 -4.46
C PHE A 123 11.05 -12.08 -4.41
N TYR A 124 10.80 -13.35 -4.10
CA TYR A 124 9.45 -13.90 -4.02
C TYR A 124 8.58 -13.07 -3.06
N ASN A 125 9.04 -12.87 -1.82
CA ASN A 125 8.24 -12.16 -0.83
C ASN A 125 8.01 -10.69 -1.20
N LEU A 126 9.02 -9.99 -1.73
CA LEU A 126 8.90 -8.57 -2.05
C LEU A 126 8.20 -8.32 -3.39
N TYR A 127 8.32 -9.20 -4.37
CA TYR A 127 7.62 -9.08 -5.64
C TYR A 127 6.12 -9.32 -5.45
N PHE A 128 5.76 -10.43 -4.82
CA PHE A 128 4.37 -10.77 -4.57
C PHE A 128 3.75 -9.95 -3.42
N VAL A 129 4.54 -9.18 -2.64
CA VAL A 129 3.99 -8.11 -1.78
C VAL A 129 3.75 -6.80 -2.54
N LEU A 130 4.06 -6.71 -3.84
CA LEU A 130 3.73 -5.53 -4.68
C LEU A 130 2.67 -5.79 -5.76
N GLU A 131 2.40 -7.05 -6.12
CA GLU A 131 1.39 -7.42 -7.14
C GLU A 131 -0.08 -7.26 -6.66
N ALA A 132 -0.97 -6.69 -7.47
CA ALA A 132 -2.38 -6.49 -7.09
C ALA A 132 -3.06 -7.82 -6.70
N PRO A 133 -3.99 -7.84 -5.73
CA PRO A 133 -4.70 -9.06 -5.37
C PRO A 133 -5.39 -9.63 -6.61
N ARG A 134 -5.22 -10.95 -6.84
CA ARG A 134 -6.13 -11.67 -7.71
C ARG A 134 -7.50 -11.58 -7.05
N ILE A 135 -8.36 -10.72 -7.59
CA ILE A 135 -9.78 -10.73 -7.27
C ILE A 135 -10.28 -12.06 -7.82
N GLU A 136 -10.26 -13.11 -7.00
CA GLU A 136 -10.93 -14.33 -7.40
C GLU A 136 -12.42 -14.00 -7.54
N PRO A 137 -13.04 -14.30 -8.71
CA PRO A 137 -14.47 -14.17 -8.84
C PRO A 137 -15.09 -15.12 -7.84
N ALA A 138 -15.71 -14.59 -6.77
CA ALA A 138 -16.73 -15.34 -6.06
C ALA A 138 -17.81 -15.60 -7.12
N ALA A 139 -17.83 -16.81 -7.66
CA ALA A 139 -18.63 -17.16 -8.83
C ALA A 139 -20.14 -17.09 -8.55
N GLU A 140 -20.53 -17.06 -7.27
CA GLU A 140 -21.90 -16.99 -6.82
C GLU A 140 -22.02 -16.07 -5.61
N ILE A 141 -23.08 -15.25 -5.62
CA ILE A 141 -23.51 -14.47 -4.47
C ILE A 141 -23.99 -15.44 -3.40
N SER A 142 -23.47 -15.33 -2.17
CA SER A 142 -23.92 -16.12 -1.03
C SER A 142 -24.71 -15.27 -0.01
N PRO A 143 -25.59 -15.88 0.80
CA PRO A 143 -26.39 -15.15 1.81
C PRO A 143 -25.56 -14.36 2.84
N GLN A 144 -24.32 -14.77 3.07
CA GLN A 144 -23.41 -14.16 4.05
C GLN A 144 -22.71 -12.91 3.51
N MET A 145 -22.78 -12.66 2.20
CA MET A 145 -22.23 -11.45 1.61
C MET A 145 -22.98 -10.22 2.11
N LYS A 146 -22.24 -9.11 2.27
CA LYS A 146 -22.81 -7.82 2.68
C LYS A 146 -23.53 -7.17 1.51
N VAL A 147 -24.70 -6.58 1.76
CA VAL A 147 -25.52 -5.92 0.72
C VAL A 147 -24.72 -4.86 -0.04
N GLY A 148 -23.96 -4.02 0.68
CA GLY A 148 -23.12 -2.99 0.08
C GLY A 148 -21.95 -3.56 -0.73
N GLU A 149 -21.39 -4.70 -0.32
CA GLU A 149 -20.32 -5.38 -1.06
C GLU A 149 -20.85 -5.93 -2.40
N VAL A 150 -22.03 -6.55 -2.37
CA VAL A 150 -22.69 -7.08 -3.57
C VAL A 150 -23.03 -5.97 -4.56
N LEU A 151 -23.60 -4.85 -4.11
CA LEU A 151 -23.98 -3.73 -4.99
C LEU A 151 -22.78 -2.92 -5.52
N ASN A 152 -21.71 -2.83 -4.75
CA ASN A 152 -20.45 -2.23 -5.24
C ASN A 152 -19.80 -3.12 -6.30
N ARG A 153 -19.89 -4.45 -6.13
CA ARG A 153 -19.31 -5.42 -7.06
C ARG A 153 -20.16 -5.63 -8.31
N PHE A 154 -21.48 -5.55 -8.18
CA PHE A 154 -22.45 -5.79 -9.25
C PHE A 154 -23.51 -4.68 -9.28
N PRO A 155 -23.16 -3.45 -9.74
CA PRO A 155 -24.08 -2.31 -9.76
C PRO A 155 -25.38 -2.57 -10.55
N GLN A 156 -25.32 -3.47 -11.54
CA GLN A 156 -26.45 -3.88 -12.36
C GLN A 156 -27.54 -4.64 -11.59
N LEU A 157 -27.26 -5.14 -10.38
CA LEU A 157 -28.26 -5.82 -9.55
C LEU A 157 -29.17 -4.87 -8.79
N MET A 158 -28.89 -3.55 -8.82
CA MET A 158 -29.71 -2.54 -8.13
C MET A 158 -31.22 -2.66 -8.42
N PRO A 159 -31.68 -2.85 -9.67
CA PRO A 159 -33.10 -2.99 -9.95
C PRO A 159 -33.72 -4.20 -9.24
N VAL A 160 -33.01 -5.33 -9.18
CA VAL A 160 -33.45 -6.56 -8.50
C VAL A 160 -33.62 -6.34 -6.99
N PHE A 161 -32.74 -5.56 -6.35
CA PHE A 161 -32.90 -5.19 -4.94
C PHE A 161 -34.12 -4.31 -4.71
N ILE A 162 -34.38 -3.34 -5.59
CA ILE A 162 -35.53 -2.43 -5.47
C ILE A 162 -36.85 -3.20 -5.66
N GLU A 163 -36.92 -4.08 -6.66
CA GLU A 163 -38.09 -4.94 -6.92
C GLU A 163 -38.44 -5.83 -5.72
N GLN A 164 -37.42 -6.30 -5.00
CA GLN A 164 -37.57 -7.17 -3.82
C GLN A 164 -37.81 -6.39 -2.52
N GLY A 165 -38.11 -5.09 -2.60
CA GLY A 165 -38.52 -4.27 -1.47
C GLY A 165 -37.39 -3.56 -0.72
N PHE A 166 -36.13 -3.63 -1.21
CA PHE A 166 -35.00 -2.88 -0.65
C PHE A 166 -34.92 -1.45 -1.20
N THR A 167 -36.05 -0.76 -1.29
CA THR A 167 -36.19 0.59 -1.90
C THR A 167 -35.33 1.66 -1.21
N ALA A 168 -35.04 1.49 0.09
CA ALA A 168 -34.14 2.36 0.84
C ALA A 168 -32.73 2.42 0.23
N LEU A 169 -32.29 1.38 -0.50
CA LEU A 169 -31.00 1.34 -1.18
C LEU A 169 -30.94 2.27 -2.41
N ALA A 170 -32.06 2.79 -2.91
CA ALA A 170 -32.04 3.82 -3.94
C ALA A 170 -31.35 5.11 -3.45
N ASN A 171 -31.37 5.38 -2.15
CA ASN A 171 -30.66 6.49 -1.55
C ASN A 171 -29.14 6.17 -1.42
N PRO A 172 -28.23 6.95 -2.04
CA PRO A 172 -26.78 6.79 -1.90
C PRO A 172 -26.29 6.72 -0.45
N ALA A 173 -26.88 7.50 0.46
CA ALA A 173 -26.49 7.53 1.86
C ALA A 173 -26.83 6.23 2.61
N ALA A 174 -27.93 5.56 2.26
CA ALA A 174 -28.31 4.28 2.86
C ALA A 174 -27.39 3.14 2.39
N ARG A 175 -26.89 3.24 1.14
CA ARG A 175 -25.90 2.31 0.58
C ARG A 175 -24.53 2.46 1.23
N SER A 176 -24.12 3.68 1.56
CA SER A 176 -22.80 3.96 2.12
C SER A 176 -22.71 3.76 3.64
N THR A 177 -23.84 3.52 4.32
CA THR A 177 -23.94 3.39 5.79
C THR A 177 -24.36 1.99 6.23
N LEU A 178 -25.66 1.70 6.33
CA LEU A 178 -26.18 0.44 6.89
C LEU A 178 -25.89 -0.77 5.99
N ALA A 179 -25.94 -0.60 4.66
CA ALA A 179 -25.72 -1.71 3.73
C ALA A 179 -24.29 -2.29 3.79
N LYS A 180 -23.28 -1.54 4.28
CA LYS A 180 -21.91 -2.02 4.45
C LYS A 180 -21.74 -3.05 5.58
N PHE A 181 -22.68 -3.09 6.52
CA PHE A 181 -22.55 -3.91 7.73
C PHE A 181 -23.62 -4.99 7.85
N VAL A 182 -24.61 -5.02 6.94
CA VAL A 182 -25.72 -5.97 6.95
C VAL A 182 -25.52 -7.02 5.85
N THR A 183 -25.59 -8.30 6.23
CA THR A 183 -25.56 -9.44 5.30
C THR A 183 -26.87 -9.54 4.52
N LEU A 184 -26.86 -10.20 3.35
CA LEU A 184 -28.08 -10.46 2.59
C LEU A 184 -29.11 -11.24 3.41
N GLU A 185 -28.67 -12.24 4.18
CA GLU A 185 -29.51 -13.01 5.10
C GLU A 185 -30.22 -12.12 6.12
N LYS A 186 -29.48 -11.24 6.81
CA LYS A 186 -30.06 -10.36 7.83
C LYS A 186 -30.96 -9.28 7.20
N ALA A 187 -30.64 -8.82 6.00
CA ALA A 187 -31.48 -7.90 5.25
C ALA A 187 -32.81 -8.57 4.85
N CYS A 188 -32.77 -9.81 4.35
CA CYS A 188 -33.94 -10.57 3.98
C CYS A 188 -34.87 -10.84 5.18
N GLU A 189 -34.30 -11.26 6.32
CA GLU A 189 -35.04 -11.48 7.58
C GLU A 189 -35.79 -10.21 8.01
N LYS A 190 -35.12 -9.06 7.97
CA LYS A 190 -35.71 -7.77 8.38
C LYS A 190 -36.81 -7.28 7.43
N HIS A 191 -36.72 -7.61 6.15
CA HIS A 191 -37.66 -7.18 5.12
C HIS A 191 -38.73 -8.25 4.79
N GLY A 192 -38.72 -9.40 5.47
CA GLY A 192 -39.65 -10.50 5.22
C GLY A 192 -39.48 -11.14 3.85
N VAL A 193 -38.28 -11.08 3.29
CA VAL A 193 -37.93 -11.66 1.97
C VAL A 193 -37.36 -13.06 2.16
N ASP A 194 -37.73 -14.00 1.29
CA ASP A 194 -37.13 -15.33 1.29
C ASP A 194 -35.68 -15.28 0.77
N CYS A 195 -34.70 -15.41 1.68
CA CYS A 195 -33.29 -15.23 1.35
C CYS A 195 -32.76 -16.23 0.30
N PRO A 196 -33.07 -17.55 0.38
CA PRO A 196 -32.65 -18.51 -0.65
C PRO A 196 -33.16 -18.17 -2.05
N SER A 197 -34.45 -17.81 -2.18
CA SER A 197 -35.04 -17.39 -3.45
C SER A 197 -34.39 -16.10 -3.97
N PHE A 198 -34.20 -15.09 -3.09
CA PHE A 198 -33.59 -13.83 -3.47
C PHE A 198 -32.15 -13.99 -3.97
N VAL A 199 -31.33 -14.77 -3.26
CA VAL A 199 -29.94 -15.06 -3.68
C VAL A 199 -29.91 -15.82 -5.01
N SER A 200 -30.85 -16.73 -5.26
CA SER A 200 -31.01 -17.40 -6.55
C SER A 200 -31.33 -16.40 -7.67
N THR A 201 -32.27 -15.46 -7.42
CA THR A 201 -32.61 -14.39 -8.38
C THR A 201 -31.40 -13.51 -8.71
N LEU A 202 -30.61 -13.11 -7.71
CA LEU A 202 -29.41 -12.31 -7.92
C LEU A 202 -28.37 -13.05 -8.77
N ASN A 203 -28.15 -14.34 -8.50
CA ASN A 203 -27.23 -15.17 -9.28
C ASN A 203 -27.71 -15.42 -10.72
N ASN A 204 -29.02 -15.56 -10.94
CA ASN A 204 -29.58 -15.68 -12.28
C ASN A 204 -29.45 -14.37 -13.07
N ALA A 205 -29.71 -13.22 -12.43
CA ALA A 205 -29.52 -11.90 -13.02
C ALA A 205 -28.05 -11.60 -13.39
N LEU A 206 -27.08 -12.24 -12.72
CA LEU A 206 -25.67 -12.19 -13.13
C LEU A 206 -25.36 -13.02 -14.38
N ARG A 207 -26.12 -14.08 -14.63
CA ARG A 207 -25.94 -15.00 -15.78
C ARG A 207 -26.66 -14.48 -17.02
N GLU A 208 -27.76 -13.74 -16.84
CA GLU A 208 -28.48 -13.09 -17.93
C GLU A 208 -27.75 -11.80 -18.38
N LYS A 209 -27.25 -11.78 -19.62
CA LYS A 209 -26.74 -10.54 -20.24
C LYS A 209 -27.89 -9.52 -20.32
N PRO A 210 -27.71 -8.26 -19.90
CA PRO A 210 -28.77 -7.27 -20.02
C PRO A 210 -29.07 -7.02 -21.51
N ALA A 211 -30.35 -7.14 -21.89
CA ALA A 211 -30.86 -6.65 -23.15
C ALA A 211 -30.59 -5.13 -23.21
N GLY A 212 -29.82 -4.72 -24.22
CA GLY A 212 -29.31 -3.37 -24.35
C GLY A 212 -30.41 -2.31 -24.32
N HIS A 213 -30.32 -1.39 -23.37
CA HIS A 213 -30.84 -0.04 -23.52
C HIS A 213 -29.64 0.87 -23.77
N SER A 214 -29.47 1.24 -25.03
CA SER A 214 -28.46 2.18 -25.52
C SER A 214 -28.77 3.58 -25.01
N LEU A 215 -28.13 4.01 -23.93
CA LEU A 215 -27.85 5.42 -23.71
C LEU A 215 -26.58 5.76 -24.46
N GLN A 216 -26.75 6.22 -25.71
CA GLN A 216 -25.69 6.89 -26.46
C GLN A 216 -25.33 8.17 -25.73
N THR A 217 -24.21 8.18 -25.03
CA THR A 217 -23.46 9.41 -24.77
C THR A 217 -22.27 9.40 -25.70
N GLN A 218 -22.37 10.20 -26.77
CA GLN A 218 -21.29 10.47 -27.71
C GLN A 218 -20.06 10.95 -26.95
N ARG A 219 -19.01 10.13 -26.93
CA ARG A 219 -17.67 10.55 -26.56
C ARG A 219 -16.88 10.74 -27.84
N THR A 220 -16.98 11.93 -28.43
CA THR A 220 -16.04 12.39 -29.45
C THR A 220 -14.67 12.54 -28.79
N ALA A 221 -13.76 11.62 -29.10
CA ALA A 221 -12.36 11.74 -28.72
C ALA A 221 -11.67 12.73 -29.67
N PRO A 222 -11.01 13.79 -29.19
CA PRO A 222 -10.05 14.49 -30.01
C PRO A 222 -8.76 13.68 -30.07
N ALA A 223 -8.28 13.44 -31.29
CA ALA A 223 -6.96 12.89 -31.54
C ALA A 223 -5.90 13.86 -30.98
N ARG A 224 -5.02 13.36 -30.11
CA ARG A 224 -3.78 14.08 -29.75
C ARG A 224 -2.57 13.25 -30.18
N SER A 225 -1.82 13.87 -31.08
CA SER A 225 -0.47 13.51 -31.50
C SER A 225 0.49 13.52 -30.32
N TRP A 226 1.31 12.48 -30.20
CA TRP A 226 2.39 12.41 -29.23
C TRP A 226 3.48 13.42 -29.58
N GLN A 227 3.49 14.56 -28.90
CA GLN A 227 4.64 15.45 -28.82
C GLN A 227 5.37 15.13 -27.51
N THR A 228 6.66 14.84 -27.65
CA THR A 228 7.64 14.66 -26.58
C THR A 228 8.00 16.01 -25.97
N GLU A 229 7.61 16.24 -24.72
CA GLU A 229 8.15 17.32 -23.90
C GLU A 229 8.52 16.80 -22.51
N GLY A 230 9.75 17.16 -22.09
CA GLY A 230 10.21 17.41 -20.73
C GLY A 230 9.80 16.47 -19.60
N VAL A 231 10.80 15.80 -19.00
CA VAL A 231 10.71 15.30 -17.62
C VAL A 231 10.54 16.52 -16.69
N GLU A 232 9.30 16.83 -16.34
CA GLU A 232 8.97 17.81 -15.32
C GLU A 232 8.88 17.07 -13.97
N THR A 233 9.75 17.45 -13.04
CA THR A 233 9.76 16.98 -11.67
C THR A 233 8.44 17.36 -11.01
N THR A 234 7.53 16.40 -10.85
CA THR A 234 6.25 16.61 -10.17
C THR A 234 6.48 16.78 -8.66
N HIS A 235 6.67 18.02 -8.24
CA HIS A 235 6.20 18.42 -6.91
C HIS A 235 4.69 18.17 -6.81
N PRO A 236 4.15 17.71 -5.68
CA PRO A 236 2.71 17.50 -5.55
C PRO A 236 2.02 18.87 -5.63
N SER A 237 1.44 19.20 -6.79
CA SER A 237 0.76 20.47 -7.01
C SER A 237 -0.62 20.44 -6.36
N GLY A 238 -0.67 20.51 -5.03
CA GLY A 238 -1.88 20.91 -4.31
C GLY A 238 -1.99 22.44 -4.30
N MET A 239 -3.22 22.96 -4.26
CA MET A 239 -3.45 24.40 -4.22
C MET A 239 -3.44 24.93 -2.78
N GLU A 240 -2.80 26.09 -2.60
CA GLU A 240 -2.96 26.86 -1.37
C GLU A 240 -4.33 27.56 -1.37
N ILE A 241 -4.95 27.66 -0.19
CA ILE A 241 -6.23 28.36 0.00
C ILE A 241 -6.00 29.75 0.58
N ARG A 242 -6.86 30.71 0.23
CA ARG A 242 -6.85 32.06 0.80
C ARG A 242 -8.07 32.30 1.69
N ARG A 243 -7.95 33.25 2.61
CA ARG A 243 -9.07 33.63 3.49
C ARG A 243 -10.21 34.21 2.64
N GLY A 244 -11.43 33.73 2.87
CA GLY A 244 -12.62 33.99 2.05
C GLY A 244 -12.91 32.93 0.99
N GLU A 245 -12.01 31.98 0.73
CA GLU A 245 -12.25 30.87 -0.21
C GLU A 245 -12.76 29.61 0.50
N HIS A 246 -13.51 28.80 -0.24
CA HIS A 246 -13.94 27.46 0.18
C HIS A 246 -12.87 26.42 -0.17
N CYS A 247 -12.77 25.38 0.65
CA CYS A 247 -11.91 24.22 0.43
C CYS A 247 -12.35 23.44 -0.82
N ARG A 248 -11.36 23.08 -1.64
CA ARG A 248 -11.49 22.26 -2.85
C ARG A 248 -10.84 20.89 -2.64
N PRO A 249 -11.12 19.89 -3.49
CA PRO A 249 -10.51 18.56 -3.38
C PRO A 249 -8.97 18.58 -3.40
N ASP A 250 -8.40 19.49 -4.19
CA ASP A 250 -6.97 19.66 -4.41
C ASP A 250 -6.27 20.62 -3.42
N THR A 251 -7.01 21.16 -2.44
CA THR A 251 -6.45 22.04 -1.41
C THR A 251 -5.48 21.29 -0.51
N LEU A 252 -4.33 21.90 -0.20
CA LEU A 252 -3.35 21.35 0.74
C LEU A 252 -3.85 21.46 2.19
N VAL A 253 -3.80 20.36 2.94
CA VAL A 253 -4.21 20.30 4.35
C VAL A 253 -3.42 21.30 5.20
N GLY A 254 -2.11 21.45 4.95
CA GLY A 254 -1.28 22.40 5.68
C GLY A 254 -1.66 23.87 5.44
N SER A 255 -2.00 24.21 4.20
CA SER A 255 -2.49 25.56 3.85
C SER A 255 -3.86 25.82 4.48
N LEU A 256 -4.76 24.84 4.42
CA LEU A 256 -6.10 24.92 4.98
C LEU A 256 -6.10 25.20 6.49
N ILE A 257 -5.36 24.42 7.27
CA ILE A 257 -5.35 24.57 8.73
C ILE A 257 -4.63 25.84 9.16
N LYS A 258 -3.68 26.32 8.36
CA LYS A 258 -3.01 27.61 8.60
C LYS A 258 -3.97 28.79 8.41
N VAL A 259 -4.85 28.73 7.41
CA VAL A 259 -5.79 29.80 7.08
C VAL A 259 -7.08 29.72 7.91
N TYR A 260 -7.57 28.51 8.18
CA TYR A 260 -8.78 28.21 8.93
C TYR A 260 -8.50 27.16 10.03
N PRO A 261 -7.90 27.56 11.17
CA PRO A 261 -7.55 26.62 12.24
C PRO A 261 -8.73 25.84 12.81
N THR A 262 -9.96 26.38 12.70
CA THR A 262 -11.20 25.73 13.16
C THR A 262 -11.58 24.50 12.34
N THR A 263 -10.93 24.25 11.20
CA THR A 263 -11.13 23.04 10.39
C THR A 263 -10.43 21.81 10.98
N ARG A 264 -9.44 21.99 11.86
CA ARG A 264 -8.67 20.89 12.46
C ARG A 264 -9.54 19.83 13.17
N PRO A 265 -10.55 20.19 14.00
CA PRO A 265 -11.42 19.21 14.64
C PRO A 265 -12.26 18.38 13.65
N VAL A 266 -12.50 18.90 12.43
CA VAL A 266 -13.19 18.14 11.37
C VAL A 266 -12.35 16.94 10.95
N PHE A 267 -11.05 17.15 10.75
CA PHE A 267 -10.11 16.08 10.46
C PHE A 267 -9.99 15.09 11.62
N GLU A 268 -9.90 15.55 12.86
CA GLU A 268 -9.82 14.67 14.05
C GLU A 268 -11.09 13.83 14.23
N LYS A 269 -12.27 14.40 13.97
CA LYS A 269 -13.57 13.70 13.98
C LYS A 269 -13.63 12.56 12.95
N HIS A 270 -13.10 12.80 11.75
CA HIS A 270 -13.18 11.86 10.63
C HIS A 270 -12.01 10.85 10.64
N TYR A 271 -10.80 11.27 10.97
CA TYR A 271 -9.56 10.49 10.84
C TYR A 271 -8.97 10.01 12.19
N GLY A 272 -9.43 10.56 13.32
CA GLY A 272 -8.94 10.29 14.67
C GLY A 272 -7.90 11.31 15.16
N GLU A 273 -7.68 11.35 16.48
CA GLU A 273 -6.84 12.36 17.18
C GLU A 273 -5.35 12.35 16.74
N GLY A 274 -4.89 11.23 16.17
CA GLY A 274 -3.51 11.06 15.69
C GLY A 274 -3.24 11.60 14.28
N CYS A 275 -4.24 12.14 13.58
CA CYS A 275 -4.11 12.67 12.22
C CYS A 275 -2.93 13.64 12.10
N PHE A 276 -2.77 14.52 13.09
CA PHE A 276 -1.77 15.59 13.07
C PHE A 276 -0.35 15.23 13.53
N SER A 277 -0.03 13.94 13.68
CA SER A 277 1.26 13.48 14.23
C SER A 277 2.41 13.39 13.21
N CYS A 278 2.13 13.42 11.90
CA CYS A 278 3.13 13.35 10.84
C CYS A 278 3.35 14.72 10.19
N PRO A 279 4.59 15.25 10.08
CA PRO A 279 4.84 16.50 9.36
C PRO A 279 4.47 16.45 7.86
N GLY A 280 4.46 15.26 7.26
CA GLY A 280 4.15 15.05 5.84
C GLY A 280 2.72 15.45 5.45
N GLN A 281 1.78 15.38 6.39
CA GLN A 281 0.37 15.70 6.16
C GLN A 281 0.14 17.11 5.59
N ALA A 282 1.03 18.06 5.90
CA ALA A 282 0.89 19.45 5.46
C ALA A 282 0.92 19.58 3.93
N PHE A 283 1.51 18.58 3.25
CA PHE A 283 1.66 18.52 1.81
C PHE A 283 0.66 17.57 1.13
N GLU A 284 -0.27 16.99 1.89
CA GLU A 284 -1.32 16.11 1.35
C GLU A 284 -2.51 16.93 0.88
N LYS A 285 -3.19 16.49 -0.18
CA LYS A 285 -4.45 17.08 -0.64
C LYS A 285 -5.62 16.54 0.18
N VAL A 286 -6.64 17.36 0.42
CA VAL A 286 -7.82 16.95 1.19
C VAL A 286 -8.47 15.69 0.62
N GLU A 287 -8.65 15.61 -0.70
CA GLU A 287 -9.22 14.42 -1.36
C GLU A 287 -8.35 13.16 -1.17
N GLU A 288 -7.03 13.30 -1.27
CA GLU A 288 -6.09 12.19 -1.09
C GLU A 288 -6.15 11.67 0.35
N THR A 289 -6.21 12.57 1.34
CA THR A 289 -6.39 12.18 2.75
C THR A 289 -7.73 11.47 2.97
N ALA A 290 -8.81 11.92 2.33
CA ALA A 290 -10.11 11.26 2.43
C ALA A 290 -10.06 9.83 1.89
N HIS A 291 -9.43 9.63 0.74
CA HIS A 291 -9.24 8.30 0.17
C HIS A 291 -8.38 7.39 1.05
N MET A 292 -7.28 7.90 1.62
CA MET A 292 -6.40 7.12 2.51
C MET A 292 -7.13 6.64 3.77
N HIS A 293 -8.10 7.42 4.26
CA HIS A 293 -8.91 7.07 5.43
C HIS A 293 -10.25 6.41 5.09
N ASN A 294 -10.48 6.07 3.81
CA ASN A 294 -11.72 5.47 3.32
C ASN A 294 -12.99 6.30 3.65
N ILE A 295 -12.83 7.63 3.58
CA ILE A 295 -13.89 8.62 3.79
C ILE A 295 -14.27 9.22 2.45
N ASP A 296 -15.57 9.46 2.27
CA ASP A 296 -16.08 10.10 1.06
C ASP A 296 -15.53 11.54 0.99
N PRO A 297 -14.76 11.90 -0.06
CA PRO A 297 -14.24 13.26 -0.22
C PRO A 297 -15.32 14.32 -0.16
N ILE A 298 -16.52 14.03 -0.69
CA ILE A 298 -17.64 14.98 -0.70
C ILE A 298 -18.11 15.27 0.73
N LEU A 299 -18.17 14.24 1.59
CA LEU A 299 -18.61 14.38 2.97
C LEU A 299 -17.66 15.28 3.77
N ILE A 300 -16.36 14.98 3.72
CA ILE A 300 -15.39 15.74 4.50
C ILE A 300 -15.22 17.16 3.96
N LEU A 301 -15.25 17.36 2.63
CA LEU A 301 -15.25 18.71 2.04
C LEU A 301 -16.48 19.52 2.48
N GLY A 302 -17.64 18.88 2.61
CA GLY A 302 -18.85 19.51 3.14
C GLY A 302 -18.67 19.98 4.60
N ASP A 303 -18.19 19.10 5.48
CA ASP A 303 -17.95 19.44 6.89
C ASP A 303 -16.86 20.52 7.05
N ILE A 304 -15.79 20.47 6.22
CA ILE A 304 -14.73 21.49 6.21
C ILE A 304 -15.30 22.85 5.80
N ASN A 305 -16.06 22.89 4.69
CA ASN A 305 -16.64 24.14 4.21
C ASN A 305 -17.69 24.71 5.17
N ALA A 306 -18.45 23.87 5.85
CA ALA A 306 -19.35 24.31 6.92
C ALA A 306 -18.58 24.94 8.09
N ALA A 307 -17.42 24.40 8.47
CA ALA A 307 -16.56 24.99 9.50
C ALA A 307 -15.97 26.34 9.04
N ILE A 308 -15.54 26.45 7.78
CA ILE A 308 -15.09 27.71 7.17
C ILE A 308 -16.21 28.77 7.24
N ASP A 309 -17.43 28.43 6.83
CA ASP A 309 -18.57 29.34 6.86
C ASP A 309 -18.87 29.85 8.28
N LEU A 310 -18.75 28.99 9.29
CA LEU A 310 -18.93 29.37 10.69
C LEU A 310 -17.82 30.32 11.17
N GLU A 311 -16.56 30.05 10.81
CA GLU A 311 -15.43 30.91 11.18
C GLU A 311 -15.53 32.30 10.52
N LEU A 312 -15.91 32.34 9.24
CA LEU A 312 -16.11 33.60 8.50
C LEU A 312 -17.25 34.42 9.10
N ARG A 313 -18.38 33.80 9.46
CA ARG A 313 -19.52 34.47 10.10
C ARG A 313 -19.22 34.94 11.53
N GLY A 314 -18.36 34.24 12.25
CA GLY A 314 -17.92 34.63 13.60
C GLY A 314 -17.00 35.86 13.60
N GLY A 315 -16.24 36.07 12.52
CA GLY A 315 -15.33 37.21 12.35
C GLY A 315 -16.02 38.54 12.05
N ASP A 316 -17.25 38.53 11.55
CA ASP A 316 -18.03 39.75 11.23
C ASP A 316 -18.66 40.42 12.46
N SER A 317 -18.41 39.90 13.67
CA SER A 317 -18.97 40.43 14.94
C SER A 317 -18.01 41.34 15.73
N GLU A 318 -16.80 41.60 15.23
CA GLU A 318 -15.78 42.45 15.87
C GLU A 318 -15.41 43.72 15.08
N THR A 319 -16.28 44.21 14.19
CA THR A 319 -16.15 45.54 13.57
C THR A 319 -17.47 46.27 13.53
#